data_AF-A0A3M7P4L4-F1
#
_entry.id   AF-A0A3M7P4L4-F1
#
_cell.length_a   1.000
_cell.length_b   1.000
_cell.length_c   1.000
_cell.angle_alpha   90.00
_cell.angle_beta   90.00
_cell.angle_gamma   90.00
#
_symmetry.space_group_name_H-M   'P 1'
#
loop_
_entity.id
_entity.type
_entity.pdbx_description
1 polymer ?
#
loop_
_entity_poly.entity_id
_entity_poly.type
_entity_poly.pdbx_seq_one_letter_code
_entity_poly.pdbx_strand_id
1 'polypeptide(L)'
;NKTLAVDLSIWICENSAQTKSFCQTNTKPYLRALFFRCKYLLELNCKLIFVREGDVIDLKQETMKKRNQARFANENTTQSQSTQSTKPIQKRSKYDSIANECCELLKYLGI
;
A
#
# COMPACT_ATOMS: atom_id res chain seq x y z
N ASN A 1 -7.17 -0.32 -26.79
CA ASN A 1 -6.47 0.92 -26.37
C ASN A 1 -7.33 1.72 -25.38
N LYS A 2 -7.36 1.29 -24.11
CA LYS A 2 -8.03 1.99 -23.01
C LYS A 2 -6.94 2.50 -22.05
N THR A 3 -7.16 3.66 -21.44
CA THR A 3 -6.28 4.16 -20.38
C THR A 3 -6.91 3.85 -19.03
N LEU A 4 -6.14 3.27 -18.12
CA LEU A 4 -6.59 2.90 -16.78
C LEU A 4 -5.79 3.70 -15.75
N ALA A 5 -6.52 4.48 -14.93
CA ALA A 5 -5.97 5.06 -13.72
C ALA A 5 -6.07 4.02 -12.60
N VAL A 6 -4.94 3.59 -12.07
CA VAL A 6 -4.85 2.51 -11.07
C VAL A 6 -4.38 3.10 -9.75
N ASP A 7 -5.16 2.90 -8.69
CA ASP A 7 -4.73 3.21 -7.34
C ASP A 7 -3.68 2.19 -6.87
N LEU A 8 -2.45 2.66 -6.67
CA LEU A 8 -1.34 1.80 -6.28
C LEU A 8 -1.52 1.24 -4.86
N SER A 9 -2.16 2.00 -3.97
CA SER A 9 -2.34 1.61 -2.57
C SER A 9 -3.23 0.37 -2.45
N ILE A 10 -4.28 0.31 -3.27
CA ILE A 10 -5.23 -0.82 -3.29
C ILE A 10 -4.51 -2.10 -3.70
N TRP A 11 -3.75 -2.08 -4.79
CA TRP A 11 -3.03 -3.26 -5.27
C TRP A 11 -1.95 -3.71 -4.28
N ILE A 12 -1.24 -2.79 -3.62
CA ILE A 12 -0.28 -3.14 -2.57
C ILE A 12 -1.00 -3.82 -1.38
N CYS A 13 -2.12 -3.26 -0.93
CA CYS A 13 -2.84 -3.74 0.24
C CYS A 13 -3.47 -5.13 0.00
N GLU A 14 -4.07 -5.36 -1.16
CA GLU A 14 -4.66 -6.66 -1.53
C GLU A 14 -3.62 -7.79 -1.45
N ASN A 15 -2.43 -7.56 -2.00
CA ASN A 15 -1.37 -8.57 -1.99
C ASN A 15 -0.73 -8.74 -0.60
N SER A 16 -0.70 -7.69 0.23
CA SER A 16 -0.14 -7.75 1.60
C SER A 16 -1.04 -8.51 2.58
N ALA A 17 -2.36 -8.52 2.35
CA ALA A 17 -3.31 -9.28 3.16
C ALA A 17 -3.29 -10.79 2.82
N GLN A 18 -3.06 -11.12 1.55
CA GLN A 18 -3.10 -12.50 1.04
C GLN A 18 -1.87 -13.34 1.42
N THR A 19 -0.79 -12.71 1.91
CA THR A 19 0.49 -13.38 2.15
C THR A 19 0.67 -13.95 3.55
N LYS A 20 -0.32 -13.79 4.45
CA LYS A 20 -0.24 -14.31 5.83
C LYS A 20 -0.10 -15.84 5.89
N SER A 21 -0.50 -16.59 4.86
CA SER A 21 -0.42 -18.05 4.81
C SER A 21 0.71 -18.62 3.92
N PHE A 22 1.35 -17.82 3.06
CA PHE A 22 2.27 -18.29 2.00
C PHE A 22 3.76 -17.92 2.24
N CYS A 23 4.06 -17.25 3.35
CA CYS A 23 5.28 -16.45 3.54
C CYS A 23 6.51 -17.20 4.12
N GLN A 24 6.82 -18.42 3.68
CA GLN A 24 8.11 -19.04 4.05
C GLN A 24 9.21 -18.87 2.99
N THR A 25 8.87 -18.54 1.74
CA THR A 25 9.86 -18.54 0.63
C THR A 25 9.88 -17.30 -0.28
N ASN A 26 8.84 -16.46 -0.27
CA ASN A 26 8.76 -15.29 -1.15
C ASN A 26 8.95 -13.99 -0.36
N THR A 27 10.07 -13.30 -0.59
CA THR A 27 10.47 -12.11 0.17
C THR A 27 9.68 -10.84 -0.21
N LYS A 28 9.13 -10.75 -1.42
CA LYS A 28 8.41 -9.54 -1.93
C LYS A 28 7.19 -9.89 -2.81
N PRO A 29 6.13 -10.49 -2.26
CA PRO A 29 4.96 -10.94 -3.02
C PRO A 29 4.20 -9.80 -3.74
N TYR A 30 4.23 -8.58 -3.19
CA TYR A 30 3.63 -7.38 -3.79
C TYR A 30 4.28 -7.00 -5.14
N LEU A 31 5.61 -7.09 -5.27
CA LEU A 31 6.30 -6.80 -6.54
C LEU A 31 5.96 -7.83 -7.60
N ARG A 32 5.99 -9.12 -7.23
CA ARG A 32 5.64 -10.21 -8.14
C ARG A 32 4.23 -10.02 -8.70
N ALA A 33 3.27 -9.77 -7.82
CA ALA A 33 1.88 -9.62 -8.23
C ALA A 33 1.64 -8.34 -9.04
N LEU A 34 2.32 -7.23 -8.71
CA LEU A 34 2.29 -5.98 -9.49
C LEU A 34 2.85 -6.20 -10.90
N PHE A 35 4.02 -6.84 -11.02
CA PHE A 35 4.65 -7.14 -12.30
C PHE A 35 3.71 -7.91 -13.23
N PHE A 36 3.15 -9.03 -12.76
CA PHE A 36 2.29 -9.86 -13.61
C PHE A 36 0.99 -9.17 -13.99
N ARG A 37 0.37 -8.37 -13.09
CA ARG A 37 -0.81 -7.56 -13.43
C ARG A 37 -0.49 -6.51 -14.50
N CYS A 38 0.63 -5.80 -14.36
CA CYS A 38 1.07 -4.82 -15.35
C CYS A 38 1.33 -5.49 -16.70
N LYS A 39 2.11 -6.58 -16.72
CA LYS A 39 2.42 -7.36 -17.92
C LYS A 39 1.16 -7.78 -18.68
N TYR A 40 0.18 -8.34 -17.96
CA TYR A 40 -1.09 -8.76 -18.56
C TYR A 40 -1.87 -7.58 -19.18
N LEU A 41 -1.97 -6.45 -18.47
CA LEU A 41 -2.69 -5.29 -18.99
C LEU A 41 -1.97 -4.61 -20.16
N LEU A 42 -0.64 -4.57 -20.14
CA LEU A 42 0.16 -4.09 -21.27
C LEU A 42 -0.04 -4.97 -22.51
N GLU A 43 -0.08 -6.31 -22.35
CA GLU A 43 -0.40 -7.24 -23.45
C GLU A 43 -1.81 -7.03 -24.01
N LEU A 44 -2.75 -6.59 -23.19
CA LEU A 44 -4.09 -6.18 -23.61
C LEU A 44 -4.15 -4.79 -24.26
N ASN A 45 -3.00 -4.16 -24.53
CA ASN A 45 -2.90 -2.81 -25.07
C ASN A 45 -3.64 -1.77 -24.20
N CYS A 46 -3.52 -1.90 -22.87
CA CYS A 46 -3.95 -0.88 -21.92
C CYS A 46 -2.80 0.08 -21.60
N LYS A 47 -3.08 1.38 -21.62
CA LYS A 47 -2.19 2.40 -21.06
C LYS A 47 -2.45 2.50 -19.56
N LEU A 48 -1.42 2.29 -18.74
CA LEU A 48 -1.53 2.33 -17.29
C LEU A 48 -1.05 3.68 -16.77
N ILE A 49 -1.78 4.25 -15.82
CA ILE A 49 -1.38 5.45 -15.07
C ILE A 49 -1.57 5.12 -13.59
N PHE A 50 -0.48 4.97 -12.84
CA PHE A 50 -0.55 4.65 -11.42
C PHE A 50 -0.66 5.91 -10.57
N VAL A 51 -1.63 5.91 -9.66
CA VAL A 51 -1.86 6.96 -8.67
C VAL A 51 -1.33 6.47 -7.33
N ARG A 52 -0.26 7.11 -6.85
CA ARG A 52 0.31 6.87 -5.52
C ARG A 52 -0.41 7.75 -4.50
N GLU A 53 -0.70 7.21 -3.33
CA GLU A 53 -1.24 8.02 -2.25
C GLU A 53 -0.21 9.09 -1.81
N GLY A 54 -0.70 10.33 -1.68
CA GLY A 54 0.08 11.45 -1.19
C GLY A 54 0.15 11.51 0.33
N ASP A 55 0.77 12.56 0.85
CA ASP A 55 0.89 12.76 2.29
C ASP A 55 -0.47 12.99 2.95
N VAL A 56 -0.59 12.54 4.20
CA VAL A 56 -1.82 12.73 4.98
C VAL A 56 -1.95 14.20 5.37
N ILE A 57 -3.02 14.84 4.91
CA ILE A 57 -3.40 16.18 5.36
C ILE A 57 -3.89 16.15 6.81
N ASP A 58 -3.51 17.17 7.61
CA ASP A 58 -3.79 17.23 9.05
C ASP A 58 -5.30 17.07 9.37
N LEU A 59 -6.16 17.68 8.56
CA LEU A 59 -7.61 17.62 8.72
C LEU A 59 -8.17 16.18 8.62
N LYS A 60 -7.51 15.28 7.88
CA LYS A 60 -7.95 13.89 7.67
C LYS A 60 -7.42 12.94 8.74
N GLN A 61 -6.51 13.40 9.62
CA GLN A 61 -5.89 12.54 10.64
C GLN A 61 -6.91 11.96 11.61
N GLU A 62 -7.82 12.79 12.14
CA GLU A 62 -8.84 12.36 13.09
C GLU A 62 -9.80 11.32 12.49
N THR A 63 -10.23 11.53 11.24
CA THR A 63 -11.05 10.57 10.51
C THR A 63 -10.31 9.24 10.32
N MET A 64 -9.00 9.29 10.06
CA MET A 64 -8.20 8.10 9.85
C MET A 64 -7.94 7.33 11.16
N LYS A 65 -7.74 8.04 12.28
CA LYS A 65 -7.66 7.45 13.63
C LYS A 65 -8.97 6.74 13.99
N LYS A 66 -10.12 7.40 13.82
CA LYS A 66 -11.45 6.81 14.07
C LYS A 66 -11.66 5.55 13.23
N ARG A 67 -11.29 5.58 11.95
CA ARG A 67 -11.39 4.41 11.05
C ARG A 67 -10.52 3.24 11.53
N ASN A 68 -9.30 3.51 11.98
CA ASN A 68 -8.41 2.47 12.48
C ASN A 68 -8.93 1.90 13.80
N GLN A 69 -9.37 2.76 14.73
CA GLN A 69 -9.99 2.32 15.98
C GLN A 69 -11.21 1.42 15.72
N ALA A 70 -12.14 1.81 14.84
CA ALA A 70 -13.30 0.98 14.51
C ALA A 70 -12.92 -0.37 13.88
N ARG A 71 -11.83 -0.44 13.11
CA ARG A 71 -11.37 -1.69 12.46
C ARG A 71 -10.62 -2.62 13.40
N PHE A 72 -9.92 -2.08 14.39
CA PHE A 72 -9.02 -2.85 15.26
C PHE A 72 -9.44 -2.86 16.74
N ALA A 73 -10.60 -2.28 17.09
CA ALA A 73 -11.10 -2.18 18.47
C ALA A 73 -11.23 -3.55 19.18
N ASN A 74 -11.38 -4.64 18.43
CA ASN A 74 -11.53 -5.99 18.98
C ASN A 74 -10.24 -6.84 18.90
N GLU A 75 -9.15 -6.32 18.34
CA GLU A 75 -7.85 -7.00 18.36
C GLU A 75 -7.13 -6.68 19.68
N ASN A 76 -7.48 -7.42 20.73
CA ASN A 76 -6.79 -7.40 22.02
C ASN A 76 -5.36 -7.97 21.89
N THR A 77 -4.41 -7.19 21.37
CA THR A 77 -2.99 -7.56 21.43
C THR A 77 -2.11 -6.32 21.51
N THR A 78 -1.74 -5.96 22.75
CA THR A 78 -0.42 -5.42 23.14
C THR A 78 0.30 -4.51 22.14
N GLN A 79 -0.19 -3.28 21.96
CA GLN A 79 0.73 -2.15 21.82
C GLN A 79 0.41 -1.11 22.89
N SER A 80 1.36 -1.05 23.82
CA SER A 80 1.44 -0.19 24.98
C SER A 80 0.82 1.18 24.76
N GLN A 81 -0.04 1.54 25.70
CA GLN A 81 -0.22 2.91 26.14
C GLN A 81 1.17 3.53 26.33
N SER A 82 1.60 4.35 25.37
CA SER A 82 2.59 5.40 25.59
C SER A 82 1.87 6.69 25.22
N THR A 83 1.28 7.29 26.25
CA THR A 83 1.78 8.54 26.84
C THR A 83 1.87 9.67 25.82
N GLN A 84 1.13 10.73 26.15
CA GLN A 84 1.28 12.09 25.67
C GLN A 84 2.71 12.36 25.16
N SER A 85 2.87 12.47 23.84
CA SER A 85 4.08 13.05 23.28
C SER A 85 3.74 13.81 22.00
N THR A 86 4.10 15.08 22.03
CA THR A 86 4.13 16.06 20.95
C THR A 86 5.14 15.65 19.87
N LYS A 87 4.88 14.55 19.15
CA LYS A 87 5.72 14.10 18.03
C LYS A 87 4.94 14.12 16.70
N PRO A 88 5.50 14.71 15.64
CA PRO A 88 4.82 14.84 14.36
C PRO A 88 4.75 13.48 13.66
N ILE A 89 3.59 13.22 13.05
CA ILE A 89 3.35 12.31 11.91
C ILE A 89 3.75 10.84 12.19
N GLN A 90 2.74 9.99 12.44
CA GLN A 90 2.87 8.54 12.21
C GLN A 90 3.13 8.29 10.72
N LYS A 91 4.38 8.43 10.28
CA LYS A 91 4.82 8.03 8.93
C LYS A 91 4.48 6.55 8.77
N ARG A 92 3.77 6.20 7.70
CA ARG A 92 3.48 4.81 7.32
C ARG A 92 4.76 4.16 6.77
N SER A 93 5.85 4.15 7.53
CA SER A 93 7.21 3.88 7.04
C SER A 93 7.32 2.59 6.22
N LYS A 94 6.61 1.54 6.62
CA LYS A 94 6.56 0.26 5.90
C LYS A 94 5.79 0.36 4.58
N TYR A 95 4.61 0.96 4.58
CA TYR A 95 3.83 1.15 3.34
C TYR A 95 4.59 2.03 2.37
N ASP A 96 5.18 3.13 2.84
CA ASP A 96 5.94 4.06 2.01
C ASP A 96 7.14 3.37 1.36
N SER A 97 7.86 2.55 2.13
CA SER A 97 8.96 1.72 1.60
C SER A 97 8.46 0.78 0.49
N ILE A 98 7.37 0.04 0.73
CA ILE A 98 6.79 -0.88 -0.27
C ILE A 98 6.32 -0.11 -1.50
N ALA A 99 5.63 1.02 -1.32
CA ALA A 99 5.16 1.86 -2.40
C ALA A 99 6.31 2.41 -3.24
N ASN A 100 7.44 2.78 -2.61
CA ASN A 100 8.64 3.21 -3.32
C ASN A 100 9.23 2.09 -4.19
N GLU A 101 9.32 0.87 -3.66
CA GLU A 101 9.80 -0.29 -4.44
C GLU A 101 8.86 -0.59 -5.63
N CYS A 102 7.55 -0.51 -5.42
CA CYS A 102 6.57 -0.64 -6.50
C CYS A 102 6.74 0.45 -7.55
N CYS A 103 6.95 1.71 -7.15
CA CYS A 103 7.21 2.81 -8.08
C CYS A 103 8.50 2.59 -8.89
N GLU A 104 9.56 2.09 -8.27
CA GLU A 104 10.80 1.73 -8.99
C GLU A 104 10.56 0.64 -10.04
N LEU A 105 9.81 -0.41 -9.69
CA LEU A 105 9.43 -1.44 -10.65
C LEU A 105 8.63 -0.86 -11.82
N LEU A 106 7.65 0.02 -11.56
CA LEU A 106 6.86 0.66 -12.61
C LEU A 106 7.72 1.47 -13.58
N LYS A 107 8.70 2.21 -13.06
CA LYS A 107 9.70 2.92 -13.90
C LYS A 107 10.47 1.97 -14.81
N TYR A 108 10.94 0.82 -14.28
CA TYR A 108 11.63 -0.19 -15.10
C TYR A 108 10.74 -0.82 -16.18
N LEU A 109 9.42 -0.84 -15.98
CA LEU A 109 8.44 -1.29 -16.97
C LEU A 109 8.06 -0.21 -17.99
N GLY A 110 8.56 1.02 -17.85
CA GLY A 110 8.20 2.16 -18.70
C GLY A 110 6.79 2.68 -18.46
N ILE A 111 6.23 2.47 -17.27
CA ILE A 111 4.92 2.98 -16.83
C ILE A 111 5.09 4.23 -15.99
#